data_AF-B0RA96-F1
#
_entry.id   AF-B0RA96-F1
#
_cell.length_a   1.000
_cell.length_b   1.000
_cell.length_c   1.000
_cell.angle_alpha   90.00
_cell.angle_beta   90.00
_cell.angle_gamma   90.00
#
_symmetry.space_group_name_H-M   'P 1'
#
loop_
_entity.id
_entity.type
_entity.pdbx_description
1 polymer ?
#
loop_
_entity_poly.entity_id
_entity_poly.type
_entity_poly.pdbx_seq_one_letter_code
_entity_poly.pdbx_strand_id
1 'polypeptide(L)'
;MSGDEDNGQSRSERLRQRRQSRDDASQTAETEKPSQTSETSEGSKTSKTPEASKISETSKPSASSVKEERIGTYMYLAESQKKDVDRLYNVLKADFEYEYDVEFEKNRHFFPLVVQYGLEGLDGLDASEVKDRLNSI
;
A
#
# COMPACT_ATOMS: atom_id res chain seq x y z
N MET A 1 -16.75 57.00 -2.82
CA MET A 1 -15.52 56.22 -3.02
C MET A 1 -15.77 54.84 -2.46
N SER A 2 -15.48 53.85 -3.30
CA SER A 2 -15.83 52.43 -3.17
C SER A 2 -14.87 51.65 -2.28
N GLY A 3 -15.30 50.44 -1.87
CA GLY A 3 -14.48 49.29 -1.47
C GLY A 3 -14.17 49.23 0.03
N ASP A 4 -14.28 48.11 0.74
CA ASP A 4 -14.54 46.71 0.38
C ASP A 4 -15.05 46.03 1.66
N GLU A 5 -16.17 45.29 1.56
CA GLU A 5 -16.73 44.48 2.64
C GLU A 5 -15.91 43.18 2.77
N ASP A 6 -15.15 43.05 3.85
CA ASP A 6 -14.35 41.86 4.18
C ASP A 6 -15.28 40.66 4.45
N ASN A 7 -15.43 39.81 3.43
CA ASN A 7 -16.20 38.58 3.44
C ASN A 7 -15.51 37.52 4.33
N GLY A 8 -15.71 37.64 5.64
CA GLY A 8 -15.19 36.76 6.69
C GLY A 8 -15.81 35.35 6.72
N GLN A 9 -15.80 34.62 5.60
CA GLN A 9 -16.19 33.21 5.59
C GLN A 9 -15.10 32.34 6.22
N SER A 10 -15.45 31.72 7.34
CA SER A 10 -14.60 30.79 8.08
C SER A 10 -14.12 29.65 7.17
N ARG A 11 -12.87 29.21 7.34
CA ARG A 11 -12.28 28.09 6.57
C ARG A 11 -13.16 26.84 6.58
N SER A 12 -13.91 26.66 7.68
CA SER A 12 -14.89 25.59 7.88
C SER A 12 -16.10 25.66 6.95
N GLU A 13 -16.56 26.86 6.59
CA GLU A 13 -17.71 27.07 5.70
C GLU A 13 -17.34 26.78 4.25
N ARG A 14 -16.14 27.19 3.81
CA ARG A 14 -15.63 26.89 2.46
C ARG A 14 -15.53 25.38 2.20
N LEU A 15 -15.16 24.62 3.23
CA LEU A 15 -15.09 23.16 3.17
C LEU A 15 -16.49 22.51 3.09
N ARG A 16 -17.50 23.08 3.78
CA ARG A 16 -18.89 22.60 3.72
C ARG A 16 -19.51 22.87 2.35
N GLN A 17 -19.31 24.07 1.82
CA GLN A 17 -19.86 24.45 0.51
C GLN A 17 -19.28 23.59 -0.62
N ARG A 18 -17.97 23.26 -0.55
CA ARG A 18 -17.34 22.35 -1.52
C ARG A 18 -17.92 20.93 -1.51
N ARG A 19 -18.39 20.43 -0.37
CA ARG A 19 -19.04 19.11 -0.30
C ARG A 19 -20.44 19.17 -0.90
N GLN A 20 -21.22 20.19 -0.56
CA GLN A 20 -22.56 20.39 -1.11
C GLN A 20 -22.55 20.53 -2.64
N SER A 21 -21.56 21.23 -3.22
CA SER A 21 -21.44 21.35 -4.68
C SER A 21 -21.05 20.05 -5.41
N ARG A 22 -20.63 18.99 -4.70
CA ARG A 22 -20.32 17.69 -5.31
C ARG A 22 -21.53 16.75 -5.37
N ASP A 23 -22.45 16.88 -4.42
CA ASP A 23 -23.67 16.07 -4.40
C ASP A 23 -24.70 16.54 -5.44
N ASP A 24 -24.71 17.84 -5.75
CA ASP A 24 -25.63 18.45 -6.75
C ASP A 24 -25.27 18.16 -8.22
N ALA A 25 -24.02 17.73 -8.51
CA ALA A 25 -23.58 17.42 -9.87
C ALA A 25 -23.98 16.01 -10.36
N SER A 26 -24.83 15.30 -9.61
CA SER A 26 -25.24 13.91 -9.90
C SER A 26 -26.73 13.71 -10.13
N GLN A 27 -27.52 14.78 -10.29
CA GLN A 27 -28.97 14.68 -10.52
C GLN A 27 -29.49 15.66 -11.59
N THR A 28 -29.30 15.30 -12.86
CA THR A 28 -30.19 15.74 -13.96
C THR A 28 -30.38 14.60 -14.95
N ALA A 29 -31.47 13.84 -14.78
CA ALA A 29 -32.35 13.31 -15.83
C ALA A 29 -33.29 12.28 -15.18
N GLU A 30 -34.48 12.72 -14.81
CA GLU A 30 -35.61 11.89 -14.40
C GLU A 30 -36.25 11.17 -15.60
N THR A 31 -36.63 9.90 -15.36
CA THR A 31 -37.81 9.16 -15.87
C THR A 31 -37.86 8.86 -17.37
N GLU A 32 -37.85 7.60 -17.83
CA GLU A 32 -39.05 6.76 -18.01
C GLU A 32 -38.66 5.27 -18.23
N LYS A 33 -39.48 4.35 -17.69
CA LYS A 33 -39.44 2.89 -17.94
C LYS A 33 -40.49 2.58 -19.02
N PRO A 34 -40.27 1.66 -19.99
CA PRO A 34 -40.69 0.27 -19.77
C PRO A 34 -39.93 -0.85 -20.54
N SER A 35 -40.15 -2.10 -20.07
CA SER A 35 -40.26 -3.39 -20.80
C SER A 35 -39.09 -4.07 -21.56
N GLN A 36 -38.75 -5.27 -21.06
CA GLN A 36 -38.48 -6.58 -21.72
C GLN A 36 -37.37 -6.81 -22.79
N THR A 37 -36.64 -7.92 -22.57
CA THR A 37 -35.86 -8.79 -23.51
C THR A 37 -34.63 -8.15 -24.19
N SER A 38 -33.50 -8.78 -24.47
CA SER A 38 -33.04 -10.17 -24.58
C SER A 38 -31.51 -10.13 -24.86
N GLU A 39 -30.79 -11.16 -24.41
CA GLU A 39 -29.66 -11.84 -25.10
C GLU A 39 -28.33 -11.12 -25.45
N THR A 40 -27.24 -11.85 -25.17
CA THR A 40 -25.94 -11.93 -25.90
C THR A 40 -25.06 -10.66 -25.93
N SER A 41 -23.73 -10.69 -26.03
CA SER A 41 -22.68 -11.69 -25.97
C SER A 41 -21.35 -10.91 -26.05
N GLU A 42 -20.27 -11.55 -25.59
CA GLU A 42 -18.90 -11.42 -26.09
C GLU A 42 -18.14 -10.08 -25.96
N GLY A 43 -16.93 -10.19 -25.41
CA GLY A 43 -15.96 -9.10 -25.50
C GLY A 43 -14.63 -9.28 -24.75
N SER A 44 -14.12 -10.50 -24.58
CA SER A 44 -12.73 -10.72 -24.17
C SER A 44 -11.77 -10.03 -25.15
N LYS A 45 -10.92 -9.12 -24.65
CA LYS A 45 -9.67 -8.75 -25.34
C LYS A 45 -8.49 -8.83 -24.38
N THR A 46 -7.86 -9.98 -24.46
CA THR A 46 -6.47 -10.30 -24.17
C THR A 46 -5.52 -9.21 -24.69
N SER A 47 -4.52 -8.81 -23.90
CA SER A 47 -3.30 -8.20 -24.43
C SER A 47 -2.08 -8.87 -23.79
N LYS A 48 -1.29 -9.52 -24.65
CA LYS A 48 0.03 -10.08 -24.37
C LYS A 48 1.07 -9.30 -25.19
N THR A 49 2.06 -8.71 -24.48
CA THR A 49 3.51 -8.50 -24.81
C THR A 49 3.89 -7.67 -26.07
N PRO A 50 5.15 -7.18 -26.28
CA PRO A 50 6.39 -7.11 -25.46
C PRO A 50 7.18 -5.76 -25.50
N GLU A 51 8.32 -5.73 -24.78
CA GLU A 51 9.50 -4.83 -24.72
C GLU A 51 9.59 -3.53 -25.55
N ALA A 52 10.09 -2.46 -24.91
CA ALA A 52 11.03 -1.50 -25.52
C ALA A 52 11.94 -0.83 -24.47
N SER A 53 13.22 -0.74 -24.81
CA SER A 53 14.37 -0.41 -23.97
C SER A 53 14.76 1.07 -23.99
N LYS A 54 15.43 1.51 -22.91
CA LYS A 54 16.34 2.67 -22.73
C LYS A 54 15.77 4.10 -22.84
N ILE A 55 16.14 4.97 -21.88
CA ILE A 55 16.89 6.23 -22.12
C ILE A 55 17.38 6.88 -20.80
N SER A 56 18.66 7.26 -20.85
CA SER A 56 19.45 8.31 -20.18
C SER A 56 19.61 8.40 -18.66
N GLU A 57 20.88 8.27 -18.29
CA GLU A 57 21.53 8.70 -17.05
C GLU A 57 21.32 10.19 -16.75
N THR A 58 21.03 10.49 -15.48
CA THR A 58 21.41 11.77 -14.86
C THR A 58 21.94 11.45 -13.47
N SER A 59 23.25 11.64 -13.32
CA SER A 59 24.05 11.40 -12.13
C SER A 59 23.57 12.24 -10.93
N LYS A 60 22.90 11.57 -10.00
CA LYS A 60 22.77 11.97 -8.59
C LYS A 60 23.59 10.94 -7.78
N PRO A 61 24.17 11.31 -6.63
CA PRO A 61 24.97 10.37 -5.84
C PRO A 61 24.08 9.17 -5.50
N SER A 62 24.47 8.00 -5.99
CA SER A 62 23.67 6.78 -5.94
C SER A 62 23.62 6.28 -4.50
N ALA A 63 22.62 6.73 -3.74
CA ALA A 63 21.99 5.84 -2.79
C ALA A 63 21.41 4.71 -3.65
N SER A 64 22.11 3.57 -3.71
CA SER A 64 21.63 2.38 -4.43
C SER A 64 20.18 2.13 -4.01
N SER A 65 19.28 2.06 -4.98
CA SER A 65 17.89 1.77 -4.66
C SER A 65 17.85 0.39 -4.01
N VAL A 66 17.08 0.21 -2.93
CA VAL A 66 16.94 -1.10 -2.24
C VAL A 66 16.59 -2.23 -3.24
N LYS A 67 15.96 -1.88 -4.37
CA LYS A 67 15.62 -2.79 -5.47
C LYS A 67 16.81 -3.25 -6.32
N GLU A 68 17.90 -2.50 -6.37
CA GLU A 68 19.11 -2.85 -7.13
C GLU A 68 20.01 -3.81 -6.32
N GLU A 69 19.88 -3.82 -5.00
CA GLU A 69 20.70 -4.63 -4.09
C GLU A 69 19.98 -5.90 -3.59
N ARG A 70 18.64 -5.94 -3.57
CA ARG A 70 17.86 -7.01 -2.92
C ARG A 70 16.90 -7.72 -3.88
N ILE A 71 16.76 -9.04 -3.67
CA ILE A 71 15.84 -9.89 -4.42
C ILE A 71 14.44 -9.81 -3.81
N GLY A 72 13.49 -9.27 -4.59
CA GLY A 72 12.07 -9.23 -4.20
C GLY A 72 11.50 -10.63 -4.07
N THR A 73 11.06 -11.00 -2.87
CA THR A 73 10.49 -12.31 -2.56
C THR A 73 9.05 -12.14 -2.08
N TYR A 74 8.12 -12.90 -2.67
CA TYR A 74 6.71 -12.90 -2.31
C TYR A 74 6.34 -14.21 -1.60
N MET A 75 5.55 -14.11 -0.53
CA MET A 75 5.11 -15.25 0.29
C MET A 75 3.67 -15.06 0.77
N TYR A 76 2.99 -16.16 1.04
CA TYR A 76 1.66 -16.15 1.67
C TYR A 76 1.80 -16.35 3.17
N LEU A 77 1.08 -15.54 3.95
CA LEU A 77 1.01 -15.65 5.41
C LEU A 77 -0.43 -15.87 5.82
N ALA A 78 -0.65 -16.63 6.90
CA ALA A 78 -1.95 -16.69 7.54
C ALA A 78 -2.36 -15.29 8.03
N GLU A 79 -3.66 -15.01 8.10
CA GLU A 79 -4.14 -13.67 8.51
C GLU A 79 -3.67 -13.30 9.93
N SER A 80 -3.65 -14.27 10.85
CA SER A 80 -3.11 -14.11 12.20
C SER A 80 -1.64 -13.68 12.16
N GLN A 81 -0.80 -14.42 11.44
CA GLN A 81 0.62 -14.12 11.28
C GLN A 81 0.84 -12.73 10.67
N LYS A 82 0.06 -12.35 9.66
CA LYS A 82 0.14 -11.02 9.05
C LYS A 82 -0.17 -9.92 10.08
N LYS A 83 -1.19 -10.11 10.92
CA LYS A 83 -1.54 -9.16 12.00
C LYS A 83 -0.43 -9.05 13.03
N ASP A 84 0.17 -10.16 13.42
CA ASP A 84 1.27 -10.18 14.40
C ASP A 84 2.51 -9.48 13.86
N VAL A 85 2.87 -9.72 12.59
CA VAL A 85 3.98 -9.04 11.91
C VAL A 85 3.73 -7.53 11.83
N ASP A 86 2.53 -7.09 11.45
CA ASP A 86 2.19 -5.66 11.39
C ASP A 86 2.21 -5.00 12.77
N ARG A 87 1.71 -5.68 13.80
CA ARG A 87 1.77 -5.19 15.19
C ARG A 87 3.21 -5.04 15.65
N LEU A 88 4.04 -6.07 15.46
CA LEU A 88 5.44 -6.06 15.87
C LEU A 88 6.21 -4.93 15.16
N TYR A 89 5.98 -4.75 13.86
CA TYR A 89 6.58 -3.64 13.11
C TYR A 89 6.23 -2.29 13.72
N ASN A 90 4.96 -2.04 14.02
CA ASN A 90 4.53 -0.73 14.54
C ASN A 90 5.15 -0.41 15.91
N VAL A 91 5.28 -1.43 16.77
CA VAL A 91 5.94 -1.27 18.08
C VAL A 91 7.43 -0.97 17.89
N LEU A 92 8.15 -1.82 17.15
CA LEU A 92 9.59 -1.64 16.94
C LEU A 92 9.91 -0.33 16.22
N LYS A 93 9.09 0.07 15.24
CA LYS A 93 9.23 1.34 14.53
C LYS A 93 9.13 2.52 15.51
N ALA A 94 8.09 2.53 16.34
CA ALA A 94 7.86 3.63 17.29
C ALA A 94 9.02 3.74 18.30
N ASP A 95 9.44 2.61 18.87
CA ASP A 95 10.53 2.58 19.85
C ASP A 95 11.86 3.02 19.21
N PHE A 96 12.18 2.52 18.01
CA PHE A 96 13.41 2.86 17.30
C PHE A 96 13.44 4.33 16.85
N GLU A 97 12.35 4.83 16.25
CA GLU A 97 12.28 6.22 15.79
C GLU A 97 12.30 7.20 16.96
N TYR A 98 11.69 6.86 18.10
CA TYR A 98 11.75 7.68 19.30
C TYR A 98 13.16 7.77 19.88
N GLU A 99 13.87 6.64 19.94
CA GLU A 99 15.21 6.58 20.55
C GLU A 99 16.28 7.21 19.66
N TYR A 100 16.22 6.97 18.35
CA TYR A 100 17.31 7.29 17.43
C TYR A 100 17.02 8.46 16.47
N ASP A 101 15.78 8.96 16.41
CA ASP A 101 15.33 10.01 15.46
C ASP A 101 15.65 9.66 13.99
N VAL A 102 15.57 8.37 13.65
CA VAL A 102 15.85 7.82 12.31
C VAL A 102 14.70 6.95 11.83
N GLU A 103 14.26 7.15 10.57
CA GLU A 103 13.16 6.40 9.96
C GLU A 103 13.42 4.89 9.93
N PHE A 104 12.44 4.12 10.40
CA PHE A 104 12.50 2.66 10.43
C PHE A 104 11.55 2.05 9.39
N GLU A 105 12.06 1.89 8.16
CA GLU A 105 11.34 1.32 7.02
C GLU A 105 11.15 -0.22 7.05
N LYS A 106 9.97 -0.70 6.61
CA LYS A 106 9.64 -2.14 6.51
C LYS A 106 10.66 -2.95 5.69
N ASN A 107 10.86 -2.57 4.42
CA ASN A 107 11.64 -3.37 3.47
C ASN A 107 13.14 -3.23 3.68
N ARG A 108 13.59 -2.10 4.22
CA ARG A 108 15.01 -1.81 4.42
C ARG A 108 15.54 -2.38 5.72
N HIS A 109 14.75 -2.35 6.80
CA HIS A 109 15.18 -2.71 8.14
C HIS A 109 14.41 -3.90 8.73
N PHE A 110 13.07 -3.80 8.81
CA PHE A 110 12.27 -4.77 9.55
C PHE A 110 12.25 -6.18 8.95
N PHE A 111 11.89 -6.33 7.67
CA PHE A 111 11.82 -7.66 7.06
C PHE A 111 13.17 -8.40 7.03
N PRO A 112 14.31 -7.74 6.73
CA PRO A 112 15.62 -8.37 6.88
C PRO A 112 15.87 -8.90 8.29
N LEU A 113 15.51 -8.15 9.33
CA LEU A 113 15.66 -8.63 10.72
C LEU A 113 14.80 -9.86 10.97
N VAL A 114 13.51 -9.83 10.59
CA VAL A 114 12.61 -10.97 10.76
C VAL A 114 13.14 -12.21 10.06
N VAL A 115 13.64 -12.07 8.83
CA VAL A 115 14.21 -13.18 8.06
C VAL A 115 15.49 -13.70 8.71
N GLN A 116 16.42 -12.81 9.10
CA GLN A 116 17.69 -13.21 9.72
C GLN A 116 17.46 -14.00 11.02
N TYR A 117 16.66 -13.47 11.94
CA TYR A 117 16.35 -14.17 13.19
C TYR A 117 15.50 -15.43 12.96
N GLY A 118 14.67 -15.46 11.92
CA GLY A 118 13.95 -16.66 11.51
C GLY A 118 14.89 -17.75 11.01
N LEU A 119 15.90 -17.41 10.21
CA LEU A 119 16.92 -18.35 9.73
C LEU A 119 17.78 -18.86 10.89
N GLU A 120 18.26 -17.98 11.75
CA GLU A 120 19.03 -18.35 12.94
C GLU A 120 18.23 -19.25 13.90
N GLY A 121 16.93 -18.99 14.06
CA GLY A 121 16.06 -19.81 14.91
C GLY A 121 15.71 -21.19 14.32
N LEU A 122 15.97 -21.39 13.03
CA LEU A 122 15.81 -22.68 12.34
C LEU A 122 17.14 -23.39 12.12
N ASP A 123 18.27 -22.68 12.22
CA ASP A 123 19.60 -23.25 12.06
C ASP A 123 19.88 -24.28 13.17
N GLY A 124 20.46 -25.41 12.77
CA GLY A 124 20.76 -26.52 13.67
C GLY A 124 19.58 -27.41 14.09
N LEU A 125 18.34 -27.10 13.67
CA LEU A 125 17.20 -27.99 13.93
C LEU A 125 17.26 -29.26 13.07
N ASP A 126 16.90 -30.40 13.66
CA ASP A 126 16.71 -31.64 12.91
C ASP A 126 15.31 -31.74 12.27
N ALA A 127 15.12 -32.75 11.41
CA ALA A 127 13.86 -32.93 10.68
C ALA A 127 12.65 -33.23 11.60
N SER A 128 12.87 -33.90 12.73
CA SER A 128 11.81 -34.18 13.72
C SER A 128 11.39 -32.89 14.41
N GLU A 129 12.35 -32.07 14.83
CA GLU A 129 12.10 -30.77 15.47
C GLU A 129 11.38 -29.79 14.54
N VAL A 130 11.77 -29.75 13.25
CA VAL A 130 11.07 -28.95 12.24
C VAL A 130 9.61 -29.42 12.09
N LYS A 131 9.38 -30.74 12.05
CA LYS A 131 8.02 -31.30 11.95
C LYS A 131 7.16 -30.91 13.15
N ASP A 132 7.72 -30.98 14.36
CA ASP A 132 7.00 -30.60 15.58
C ASP A 132 6.62 -29.12 15.56
N ARG A 133 7.53 -28.23 15.11
CA ARG A 133 7.23 -26.80 14.95
C ARG A 133 6.12 -26.55 13.92
N LEU A 134 6.14 -27.25 12.79
CA LEU A 134 5.09 -27.13 11.76
C LEU A 134 3.70 -27.55 12.26
N ASN A 135 3.62 -28.48 13.21
CA ASN A 135 2.34 -28.90 13.81
C ASN A 135 1.84 -27.94 14.89
N SER A 136 2.68 -26.99 15.33
CA SER A 136 2.37 -26.03 16.40
C SER A 136 1.93 -24.65 15.90
N ILE A 137 1.98 -24.41 14.59
CA ILE A 137 1.66 -23.13 13.93
C ILE A 137 0.28 -23.13 13.27
#